data_AF-A0A428QTM7-F1
#
_entry.id   AF-A0A428QTM7-F1
#
_cell.length_a   1.000
_cell.length_b   1.000
_cell.length_c   1.000
_cell.angle_alpha   90.00
_cell.angle_beta   90.00
_cell.angle_gamma   90.00
#
_symmetry.space_group_name_H-M   'P 1'
#
loop_
_entity.id
_entity.type
_entity.pdbx_description
1 polymer ?
#
loop_
_entity_poly.entity_id
_entity_poly.type
_entity_poly.pdbx_seq_one_letter_code
_entity_poly.pdbx_strand_id
1 'polypeptide(L)'
;MRAPASSESGMSAADREAEPSLLRKRLEEGYLRYCDTSVPFLFLVSIVTRLILARWWLVVHYPARDKRSLDASLRDQLFSTSIEVLEMSVKILTSKAIAHWTWHSKTRIQWQAVALVLSEICSRPPSAECDRAWELVNLVHDRWNMKQPGKKGNLWRPIHRLMAKACYVREMQKIDLNGAG
;
A
#
# COMPACT_ATOMS: atom_id res chain seq x y z
N MET A 1 -16.09 26.88 42.29
CA MET A 1 -16.66 26.60 40.95
C MET A 1 -15.55 26.03 40.06
N ARG A 2 -15.62 24.74 39.71
CA ARG A 2 -14.66 24.05 38.83
C ARG A 2 -15.47 23.35 37.74
N ALA A 3 -15.24 23.72 36.48
CA ALA A 3 -15.91 23.12 35.33
C ALA A 3 -15.46 21.65 35.13
N PRO A 4 -16.33 20.77 34.62
CA PRO A 4 -16.03 19.35 34.47
C PRO A 4 -15.10 19.10 33.28
N ALA A 5 -14.18 18.15 33.46
CA ALA A 5 -13.35 17.60 32.40
C ALA A 5 -14.26 16.87 31.40
N SER A 6 -14.30 17.37 30.16
CA SER A 6 -14.92 16.70 29.03
C SER A 6 -14.10 15.47 28.67
N SER A 7 -14.79 14.33 28.71
CA SER A 7 -14.45 13.00 28.21
C SER A 7 -13.51 12.99 26.99
N GLU A 8 -12.25 12.65 27.21
CA GLU A 8 -11.50 11.88 26.22
C GLU A 8 -12.07 10.46 26.23
N SER A 9 -13.20 10.28 25.56
CA SER A 9 -13.72 8.96 25.24
C SER A 9 -12.73 8.28 24.30
N GLY A 10 -11.86 7.46 24.89
CA GLY A 10 -11.00 6.56 24.13
C GLY A 10 -11.86 5.70 23.21
N MET A 11 -11.78 5.95 21.90
CA MET A 11 -12.37 5.08 20.89
C MET A 11 -11.92 3.63 21.16
N SER A 12 -12.89 2.73 21.30
CA SER A 12 -12.65 1.30 21.54
C SER A 12 -11.88 0.69 20.36
N ALA A 13 -11.09 -0.35 20.60
CA ALA A 13 -10.46 -1.13 19.52
C ALA A 13 -11.52 -1.68 18.54
N ALA A 14 -12.72 -2.00 19.05
CA ALA A 14 -13.87 -2.41 18.25
C ALA A 14 -14.43 -1.28 17.37
N ASP A 15 -14.36 -0.01 17.79
CA ASP A 15 -14.73 1.16 16.97
C ASP A 15 -13.65 1.51 15.95
N ARG A 16 -12.41 1.03 16.13
CA ARG A 16 -11.33 1.12 15.14
C ARG A 16 -11.40 0.01 14.09
N GLU A 17 -11.92 -1.15 14.47
CA GLU A 17 -12.11 -2.34 13.62
C GLU A 17 -13.43 -2.28 12.83
N ALA A 18 -14.46 -1.65 13.39
CA ALA A 18 -15.68 -1.35 12.66
C ALA A 18 -15.41 -0.23 11.64
N GLU A 19 -15.65 -0.59 10.39
CA GLU A 19 -16.03 0.33 9.32
C GLU A 19 -14.99 0.88 8.32
N PRO A 20 -13.71 0.47 8.19
CA PRO A 20 -12.95 0.84 6.98
C PRO A 20 -13.66 0.35 5.70
N SER A 21 -14.29 -0.83 5.76
CA SER A 21 -15.05 -1.44 4.68
C SER A 21 -16.41 -0.78 4.44
N LEU A 22 -17.18 -0.50 5.50
CA LEU A 22 -18.50 0.15 5.36
C LEU A 22 -18.35 1.66 5.07
N LEU A 23 -17.31 2.35 5.58
CA LEU A 23 -16.97 3.71 5.15
C LEU A 23 -16.52 3.73 3.70
N ARG A 24 -15.69 2.76 3.26
CA ARG A 24 -15.35 2.60 1.84
C ARG A 24 -16.61 2.46 1.00
N LYS A 25 -17.54 1.58 1.39
CA LYS A 25 -18.81 1.39 0.69
C LYS A 25 -19.64 2.68 0.63
N ARG A 26 -19.80 3.38 1.76
CA ARG A 26 -20.52 4.66 1.83
C ARG A 26 -19.88 5.76 0.99
N LEU A 27 -18.56 5.82 0.91
CA LEU A 27 -17.87 6.79 0.08
C LEU A 27 -17.99 6.45 -1.41
N GLU A 28 -17.88 5.16 -1.76
CA GLU A 28 -18.07 4.68 -3.13
C GLU A 28 -19.49 4.98 -3.65
N GLU A 29 -20.50 4.61 -2.87
CA GLU A 29 -21.90 4.82 -3.21
C GLU A 29 -22.32 6.30 -3.01
N GLY A 30 -21.87 6.97 -1.96
CA GLY A 30 -22.30 8.35 -1.71
C GLY A 30 -21.70 9.36 -2.68
N TYR A 31 -20.43 9.16 -3.06
CA TYR A 31 -19.64 10.23 -3.67
C TYR A 31 -18.83 9.75 -4.88
N LEU A 32 -18.01 8.70 -4.74
CA LEU A 32 -17.03 8.35 -5.77
C LEU A 32 -17.66 7.84 -7.05
N ARG A 33 -18.83 7.19 -7.00
CA ARG A 33 -19.58 6.80 -8.21
C ARG A 33 -20.01 7.98 -9.09
N TYR A 34 -20.10 9.18 -8.52
CA TYR A 34 -20.46 10.40 -9.23
C TYR A 34 -19.24 11.21 -9.66
N CYS A 35 -18.02 10.78 -9.31
CA CYS A 35 -16.79 11.43 -9.78
C CYS A 35 -16.50 11.05 -11.23
N ASP A 36 -16.67 12.00 -12.16
CA ASP A 36 -16.20 11.81 -13.52
C ASP A 36 -14.66 11.78 -13.56
N THR A 37 -14.11 10.60 -13.84
CA THR A 37 -12.66 10.39 -13.93
C THR A 37 -12.01 11.01 -15.17
N SER A 38 -12.80 11.57 -16.11
CA SER A 38 -12.29 12.41 -17.20
C SER A 38 -11.77 13.76 -16.68
N VAL A 39 -12.35 14.25 -15.58
CA VAL A 39 -11.94 15.50 -14.93
C VAL A 39 -10.74 15.23 -14.03
N PRO A 40 -9.56 15.84 -14.28
CA PRO A 40 -8.32 15.50 -13.57
C PRO A 40 -8.41 15.64 -12.05
N PHE A 41 -9.10 16.66 -11.56
CA PHE A 41 -9.29 16.87 -10.12
C PHE A 41 -10.18 15.79 -9.50
N LEU A 42 -11.30 15.45 -10.13
CA LEU A 42 -12.20 14.40 -9.62
C LEU A 42 -11.53 13.03 -9.67
N PHE A 43 -10.75 12.75 -10.73
CA PHE A 43 -9.87 11.58 -10.78
C PHE A 43 -8.89 11.53 -9.60
N LEU A 44 -8.21 12.64 -9.30
CA LEU A 44 -7.27 12.72 -8.17
C LEU A 44 -7.98 12.46 -6.84
N VAL A 45 -9.10 13.14 -6.57
CA VAL A 45 -9.90 12.97 -5.35
C VAL A 45 -10.34 11.51 -5.20
N SER A 46 -10.79 10.90 -6.30
CA SER A 46 -11.26 9.53 -6.37
C SER A 46 -10.17 8.51 -6.03
N ILE A 47 -8.94 8.72 -6.53
CA ILE A 47 -7.80 7.86 -6.18
C ILE A 47 -7.30 8.11 -4.76
N VAL A 48 -7.14 9.37 -4.36
CA VAL A 48 -6.62 9.72 -3.02
C VAL A 48 -7.55 9.22 -1.92
N THR A 49 -8.86 9.27 -2.13
CA THR A 49 -9.85 8.75 -1.18
C THR A 49 -9.69 7.24 -0.98
N ARG A 50 -9.67 6.48 -2.08
CA ARG A 50 -9.43 5.01 -2.03
C ARG A 50 -8.10 4.67 -1.39
N LEU A 51 -7.07 5.46 -1.69
CA LEU A 51 -5.75 5.29 -1.14
C LEU A 51 -5.73 5.47 0.38
N ILE A 52 -6.39 6.50 0.90
CA ILE A 52 -6.49 6.76 2.34
C ILE A 52 -7.20 5.60 3.03
N LEU A 53 -8.30 5.11 2.47
CA LEU A 53 -9.06 3.99 3.02
C LEU A 53 -8.25 2.69 3.04
N ALA A 54 -7.60 2.34 1.94
CA ALA A 54 -6.76 1.14 1.86
C ALA A 54 -5.59 1.21 2.87
N ARG A 55 -4.97 2.39 3.03
CA ARG A 55 -3.93 2.59 4.04
C ARG A 55 -4.46 2.49 5.46
N TRP A 56 -5.63 3.06 5.73
CA TRP A 56 -6.24 2.99 7.05
C TRP A 56 -6.54 1.53 7.41
N TRP A 57 -7.12 0.78 6.48
CA TRP A 57 -7.34 -0.66 6.62
C TRP A 57 -6.02 -1.41 6.91
N LEU A 58 -4.94 -1.15 6.17
CA LEU A 58 -3.63 -1.75 6.46
C LEU A 58 -3.13 -1.42 7.87
N VAL A 59 -3.30 -0.19 8.35
CA VAL A 59 -2.86 0.21 9.71
C VAL A 59 -3.67 -0.49 10.79
N VAL A 60 -4.98 -0.66 10.58
CA VAL A 60 -5.87 -1.34 11.53
C VAL A 60 -5.56 -2.83 11.59
N HIS A 61 -5.36 -3.47 10.44
CA HIS A 61 -5.25 -4.92 10.35
C HIS A 61 -3.82 -5.46 10.36
N TYR A 62 -2.79 -4.60 10.29
CA TYR A 62 -1.41 -5.04 10.36
C TYR A 62 -0.93 -5.17 11.82
N PRO A 63 -0.68 -6.40 12.33
CA PRO A 63 -0.23 -6.57 13.70
C PRO A 63 1.21 -6.06 13.84
N ALA A 64 1.39 -5.06 14.71
CA ALA A 64 2.70 -4.46 14.96
C ALA A 64 3.71 -5.42 15.59
N ARG A 65 3.27 -6.54 16.19
CA ARG A 65 4.11 -7.39 17.05
C ARG A 65 4.22 -8.85 16.65
N ASP A 66 3.23 -9.43 15.96
CA ASP A 66 3.29 -10.85 15.60
C ASP A 66 2.78 -11.12 14.19
N LYS A 67 3.74 -11.35 13.27
CA LYS A 67 3.45 -11.69 11.86
C LYS A 67 3.25 -13.19 11.68
N ARG A 68 3.67 -14.02 12.64
CA ARG A 68 3.69 -15.48 12.53
C ARG A 68 2.36 -16.11 12.95
N SER A 69 1.59 -15.41 13.77
CA SER A 69 0.22 -15.79 14.15
C SER A 69 -0.87 -15.22 13.25
N LEU A 70 -0.50 -14.57 12.13
CA LEU A 70 -1.47 -14.08 11.16
C LEU A 70 -2.19 -15.24 10.46
N ASP A 71 -3.52 -15.21 10.50
CA ASP A 71 -4.35 -16.11 9.69
C ASP A 71 -4.01 -15.97 8.19
N ALA A 72 -4.01 -17.08 7.47
CA ALA A 72 -3.63 -17.13 6.06
C ALA A 72 -4.52 -16.20 5.20
N SER A 73 -5.83 -16.19 5.47
CA SER A 73 -6.78 -15.30 4.80
C SER A 73 -6.46 -13.83 5.03
N LEU A 74 -6.14 -13.46 6.27
CA LEU A 74 -5.76 -12.09 6.60
C LEU A 74 -4.44 -11.67 5.91
N ARG A 75 -3.45 -12.57 5.82
CA ARG A 75 -2.21 -12.28 5.07
C ARG A 75 -2.48 -12.06 3.59
N ASP A 76 -3.36 -12.85 2.98
CA ASP A 76 -3.76 -12.69 1.59
C ASP A 76 -4.46 -11.35 1.35
N GLN A 77 -5.36 -10.95 2.24
CA GLN A 77 -5.99 -9.63 2.18
C GLN A 77 -4.99 -8.49 2.37
N LEU A 78 -4.03 -8.64 3.30
CA LEU A 78 -2.94 -7.67 3.50
C LEU A 78 -2.08 -7.53 2.25
N PHE A 79 -1.77 -8.63 1.57
CA PHE A 79 -1.00 -8.64 0.34
C PHE A 79 -1.77 -7.95 -0.79
N SER A 80 -3.01 -8.37 -1.05
CA SER A 80 -3.87 -7.80 -2.09
C SER A 80 -4.12 -6.30 -1.87
N THR A 81 -4.43 -5.89 -0.63
CA THR A 81 -4.64 -4.46 -0.32
C THR A 81 -3.34 -3.65 -0.48
N SER A 82 -2.19 -4.24 -0.17
CA SER A 82 -0.90 -3.57 -0.40
C SER A 82 -0.62 -3.40 -1.90
N ILE A 83 -1.01 -4.35 -2.74
CA ILE A 83 -0.94 -4.22 -4.20
C ILE A 83 -1.85 -3.07 -4.67
N GLU A 84 -3.11 -3.01 -4.23
CA GLU A 84 -4.03 -1.91 -4.57
C GLU A 84 -3.42 -0.53 -4.24
N VAL A 85 -2.76 -0.43 -3.08
CA VAL A 85 -2.05 0.78 -2.66
C VAL A 85 -0.91 1.15 -3.61
N LEU A 86 -0.10 0.18 -4.06
CA LEU A 86 0.97 0.42 -5.02
C LEU A 86 0.41 0.84 -6.38
N GLU A 87 -0.69 0.26 -6.84
CA GLU A 87 -1.32 0.63 -8.11
C GLU A 87 -1.84 2.05 -8.12
N MET A 88 -2.53 2.45 -7.06
CA MET A 88 -2.97 3.83 -6.89
C MET A 88 -1.77 4.78 -6.83
N SER A 89 -0.67 4.37 -6.18
CA SER A 89 0.57 5.13 -6.16
C SER A 89 1.15 5.31 -7.56
N VAL A 90 1.23 4.25 -8.35
CA VAL A 90 1.70 4.31 -9.75
C VAL A 90 0.81 5.25 -10.55
N LYS A 91 -0.53 5.09 -10.50
CA LYS A 91 -1.48 5.94 -11.22
C LYS A 91 -1.27 7.42 -10.90
N ILE A 92 -1.05 7.76 -9.63
CA ILE A 92 -0.77 9.14 -9.23
C ILE A 92 0.56 9.63 -9.81
N LEU A 93 1.62 8.82 -9.74
CA LEU A 93 2.96 9.21 -10.17
C LEU A 93 3.13 9.28 -11.69
N THR A 94 2.32 8.56 -12.45
CA THR A 94 2.44 8.47 -13.93
C THR A 94 1.41 9.29 -14.68
N SER A 95 0.32 9.74 -14.03
CA SER A 95 -0.72 10.49 -14.71
C SER A 95 -0.30 11.92 -15.02
N LYS A 96 -0.22 12.25 -16.31
CA LYS A 96 0.10 13.60 -16.81
C LYS A 96 -0.96 14.63 -16.41
N ALA A 97 -2.23 14.22 -16.39
CA ALA A 97 -3.37 15.09 -16.11
C ALA A 97 -3.29 15.72 -14.70
N ILE A 98 -2.69 15.00 -13.74
CA ILE A 98 -2.59 15.43 -12.35
C ILE A 98 -1.14 15.75 -11.93
N ALA A 99 -0.20 15.81 -12.87
CA ALA A 99 1.24 15.96 -12.61
C ALA A 99 1.56 17.16 -11.70
N HIS A 100 0.86 18.29 -11.89
CA HIS A 100 1.04 19.50 -11.10
C HIS A 100 0.56 19.36 -9.64
N TRP A 101 -0.29 18.38 -9.32
CA TRP A 101 -0.65 18.05 -7.93
C TRP A 101 0.30 17.01 -7.33
N THR A 102 1.02 16.20 -8.10
CA THR A 102 1.81 15.05 -7.59
C THR A 102 2.94 15.36 -6.61
N TRP A 103 3.32 16.64 -6.44
CA TRP A 103 4.35 17.04 -5.47
C TRP A 103 4.02 16.58 -4.04
N HIS A 104 2.74 16.57 -3.66
CA HIS A 104 2.28 16.08 -2.35
C HIS A 104 2.42 14.55 -2.19
N SER A 105 2.35 13.79 -3.29
CA SER A 105 2.43 12.32 -3.25
C SER A 105 3.88 11.83 -3.14
N LYS A 106 4.84 12.67 -3.55
CA LYS A 106 6.27 12.39 -3.39
C LYS A 106 6.72 12.46 -1.92
N THR A 107 5.96 13.11 -1.04
CA THR A 107 6.30 13.22 0.39
C THR A 107 5.69 12.10 1.23
N ARG A 108 4.52 11.58 0.85
CA ARG A 108 3.83 10.49 1.55
C ARG A 108 4.17 9.12 0.98
N ILE A 109 5.45 8.79 1.01
CA ILE A 109 5.92 7.55 0.43
C ILE A 109 5.36 6.35 1.19
N GLN A 110 4.83 5.38 0.46
CA GLN A 110 4.03 4.29 1.02
C GLN A 110 4.90 3.08 1.33
N TRP A 111 6.02 3.31 2.02
CA TRP A 111 7.04 2.30 2.31
C TRP A 111 6.49 1.07 3.02
N GLN A 112 5.42 1.23 3.81
CA GLN A 112 4.77 0.12 4.49
C GLN A 112 4.19 -0.90 3.50
N ALA A 113 3.50 -0.44 2.46
CA ALA A 113 2.96 -1.32 1.41
C ALA A 113 4.08 -1.96 0.58
N VAL A 114 5.14 -1.21 0.27
CA VAL A 114 6.33 -1.75 -0.43
C VAL A 114 7.00 -2.85 0.40
N ALA A 115 7.22 -2.61 1.69
CA ALA A 115 7.85 -3.57 2.59
C ALA A 115 7.00 -4.84 2.75
N LEU A 116 5.67 -4.67 2.87
CA LEU A 116 4.70 -5.76 2.92
C LEU A 116 4.78 -6.61 1.65
N VAL A 117 4.63 -6.00 0.48
CA VAL A 117 4.69 -6.72 -0.80
C VAL A 117 6.00 -7.46 -0.97
N LEU A 118 7.14 -6.82 -0.69
CA LEU A 118 8.45 -7.48 -0.79
C LEU A 118 8.60 -8.64 0.19
N SER A 119 8.10 -8.51 1.41
CA SER A 119 8.12 -9.57 2.42
C SER A 119 7.28 -10.78 1.99
N GLU A 120 6.10 -10.52 1.41
CA GLU A 120 5.19 -11.55 0.91
C GLU A 120 5.77 -12.25 -0.33
N ILE A 121 6.34 -11.51 -1.29
CA ILE A 121 7.04 -12.10 -2.45
C ILE A 121 8.18 -13.03 -2.01
N CYS A 122 8.90 -12.69 -0.93
CA CYS A 122 9.97 -13.54 -0.41
C CYS A 122 9.48 -14.86 0.21
N SER A 123 8.18 -14.99 0.49
CA SER A 123 7.62 -16.09 1.31
C SER A 123 6.56 -16.89 0.59
N ARG A 124 5.92 -16.32 -0.44
CA ARG A 124 4.87 -16.95 -1.24
C ARG A 124 5.45 -17.80 -2.37
N PRO A 125 4.75 -18.86 -2.80
CA PRO A 125 5.07 -19.56 -4.04
C PRO A 125 4.93 -18.62 -5.25
N PRO A 126 5.61 -18.91 -6.37
CA PRO A 126 5.50 -18.10 -7.58
C PRO A 126 4.06 -18.06 -8.08
N SER A 127 3.57 -16.86 -8.39
CA SER A 127 2.21 -16.63 -8.88
C SER A 127 2.15 -15.37 -9.75
N ALA A 128 1.15 -15.29 -10.63
CA ALA A 128 0.90 -14.10 -11.45
C ALA A 128 0.67 -12.83 -10.59
N GLU A 129 0.09 -13.00 -9.39
CA GLU A 129 -0.08 -11.91 -8.44
C GLU A 129 1.27 -11.41 -7.90
N CYS A 130 2.20 -12.33 -7.58
CA CYS A 130 3.56 -11.96 -7.19
C CYS A 130 4.31 -11.24 -8.32
N ASP A 131 4.10 -11.65 -9.58
CA ASP A 131 4.69 -11.00 -10.76
C ASP A 131 4.18 -9.56 -10.93
N ARG A 132 2.86 -9.37 -10.91
CA ARG A 132 2.24 -8.04 -10.93
C ARG A 132 2.74 -7.17 -9.77
N ALA A 133 2.80 -7.73 -8.56
CA ALA A 133 3.26 -7.01 -7.38
C ALA A 133 4.72 -6.55 -7.50
N TRP A 134 5.59 -7.39 -8.08
CA TRP A 134 6.99 -7.05 -8.33
C TRP A 134 7.15 -5.92 -9.34
N GLU A 135 6.41 -5.94 -10.45
CA GLU A 135 6.42 -4.86 -11.45
C GLU A 135 6.02 -3.52 -10.83
N LEU A 136 4.94 -3.52 -10.02
CA LEU A 136 4.49 -2.33 -9.31
C LEU A 136 5.56 -1.78 -8.36
N VAL A 137 6.24 -2.65 -7.59
CA VAL A 137 7.33 -2.21 -6.71
C VAL A 137 8.46 -1.55 -7.50
N ASN A 138 8.85 -2.11 -8.65
CA ASN A 138 9.90 -1.52 -9.49
C ASN A 138 9.48 -0.17 -10.08
N LEU A 139 8.26 -0.06 -10.62
CA LEU A 139 7.73 1.20 -11.14
C LEU A 139 7.71 2.29 -10.06
N VAL A 140 7.25 1.93 -8.87
CA VAL A 140 7.17 2.82 -7.72
C VAL A 140 8.58 3.24 -7.26
N HIS A 141 9.53 2.30 -7.19
CA HIS A 141 10.92 2.55 -6.84
C HIS A 141 11.59 3.54 -7.81
N ASP A 142 11.43 3.33 -9.12
CA ASP A 142 12.01 4.20 -10.15
C ASP A 142 11.40 5.60 -10.11
N ARG A 143 10.08 5.71 -10.00
CA ARG A 143 9.34 6.99 -10.06
C ARG A 143 9.52 7.87 -8.84
N TRP A 144 9.79 7.30 -7.67
CA TRP A 144 10.05 8.07 -6.45
C TRP A 144 11.48 8.65 -6.37
N ASN A 145 12.23 8.69 -7.47
CA ASN A 145 13.56 9.30 -7.52
C ASN A 145 14.54 8.70 -6.50
N MET A 146 14.46 7.37 -6.29
CA MET A 146 15.39 6.61 -5.45
C MET A 146 16.86 6.71 -5.91
N LYS A 147 17.11 7.20 -7.12
CA LYS A 147 18.45 7.38 -7.70
C LYS A 147 19.13 8.70 -7.30
N GLN A 148 18.48 9.59 -6.54
CA GLN A 148 19.12 10.84 -6.11
C GLN A 148 20.02 10.65 -4.87
N PRO A 149 21.35 10.83 -5.01
CA PRO A 149 22.29 10.73 -3.90
C PRO A 149 22.16 11.98 -3.01
N GLY A 150 21.35 11.90 -1.96
CA GLY A 150 21.22 12.99 -0.98
C GLY A 150 19.95 12.97 -0.14
N LYS A 151 18.91 12.24 -0.57
CA LYS A 151 17.62 12.13 0.14
C LYS A 151 17.35 10.73 0.69
N LYS A 152 18.40 10.06 1.21
CA LYS A 152 18.29 8.69 1.73
C LYS A 152 17.76 8.71 3.16
N GLY A 153 16.44 8.64 3.33
CA GLY A 153 15.84 8.41 4.65
C GLY A 153 16.19 7.03 5.22
N ASN A 154 16.06 6.86 6.54
CA ASN A 154 16.43 5.63 7.28
C ASN A 154 15.76 4.34 6.76
N LEU A 155 14.63 4.45 6.06
CA LEU A 155 13.85 3.33 5.52
C LEU A 155 14.43 2.71 4.23
N TRP A 156 15.39 3.37 3.55
CA TRP A 156 15.85 2.92 2.23
C TRP A 156 16.73 1.68 2.30
N ARG A 157 17.64 1.61 3.28
CA ARG A 157 18.53 0.46 3.45
C ARG A 157 17.72 -0.83 3.69
N PRO A 158 16.72 -0.86 4.58
CA PRO A 158 15.82 -2.01 4.72
C PRO A 158 15.10 -2.39 3.42
N ILE A 159 14.54 -1.41 2.69
CA ILE A 159 13.81 -1.68 1.44
C ILE A 159 14.73 -2.25 0.36
N HIS A 160 15.93 -1.70 0.16
CA HIS A 160 16.90 -2.24 -0.81
C HIS A 160 17.32 -3.66 -0.47
N ARG A 161 17.53 -3.98 0.81
CA ARG A 161 17.80 -5.36 1.24
C ARG A 161 16.63 -6.29 0.93
N LEU A 162 15.40 -5.84 1.17
CA LEU A 162 14.21 -6.62 0.84
C LEU A 162 14.05 -6.82 -0.68
N MET A 163 14.32 -5.80 -1.49
CA MET A 163 14.31 -5.93 -2.95
C MET A 163 15.34 -6.93 -3.45
N ALA A 164 16.58 -6.86 -2.93
CA ALA A 164 17.62 -7.83 -3.28
C ALA A 164 17.22 -9.26 -2.91
N LYS A 165 16.66 -9.45 -1.70
CA LYS A 165 16.15 -10.75 -1.26
C LYS A 165 15.02 -11.26 -2.15
N ALA A 166 14.05 -10.40 -2.48
CA ALA A 166 12.92 -10.76 -3.33
C ALA A 166 13.37 -11.12 -4.76
N CYS A 167 14.36 -10.41 -5.30
CA CYS A 167 14.98 -10.74 -6.59
C CYS A 167 15.58 -12.14 -6.56
N TYR A 168 16.42 -12.42 -5.56
CA TYR A 168 17.06 -13.73 -5.39
C TYR A 168 16.04 -14.87 -5.26
N VAL A 169 15.00 -14.70 -4.41
CA VAL A 169 13.95 -15.72 -4.24
C VAL A 169 13.25 -16.02 -5.56
N ARG A 170 12.90 -14.98 -6.32
CA ARG A 170 12.23 -15.15 -7.62
C ARG A 170 13.12 -15.82 -8.66
N GLU A 171 14.42 -15.51 -8.67
CA GLU A 171 15.38 -16.18 -9.56
C GLU A 171 15.49 -17.67 -9.24
N MET A 172 15.57 -18.03 -7.96
CA MET A 172 15.57 -19.44 -7.53
C MET A 172 14.28 -20.15 -7.94
N GLN A 173 13.12 -19.53 -7.68
CA GLN A 173 11.82 -20.08 -8.08
C GLN A 173 11.71 -20.33 -9.60
N LYS A 174 12.30 -19.47 -10.44
CA LYS A 174 12.33 -19.66 -11.89
C LYS A 174 13.23 -20.82 -12.31
N ILE A 175 14.36 -21.00 -11.65
CA ILE A 175 15.28 -22.12 -11.92
C ILE A 175 14.61 -23.45 -11.55
N ASP A 176 13.96 -23.52 -10.38
CA ASP A 176 13.25 -24.72 -9.93
C ASP A 176 12.11 -25.11 -10.89
N LEU A 177 11.36 -24.12 -11.41
CA LEU A 177 10.31 -24.35 -12.40
C LEU A 177 10.85 -24.87 -13.74
N ASN A 178 12.02 -24.38 -14.17
CA ASN A 178 12.64 -24.79 -15.43
C ASN A 178 13.36 -26.15 -15.34
N GLY A 179 13.75 -26.58 -14.14
CA GLY A 179 14.37 -27.90 -13.91
C GLY A 179 13.38 -29.03 -13.64
N ALA A 180 12.10 -28.71 -13.42
CA ALA A 180 11.02 -29.68 -13.16
C ALA A 180 10.21 -30.06 -14.42
N GLY A 181 10.53 -29.50 -15.59
CA GLY A 181 9.93 -29.83 -16.89
C GLY A 181 10.89 -30.60 -17.78
#